data_AF-A0A1L7LHV4-F1
#
_entry.id   AF-A0A1L7LHV4-F1
#
_cell.length_a   1.000
_cell.length_b   1.000
_cell.length_c   1.000
_cell.angle_alpha   90.00
_cell.angle_beta   90.00
_cell.angle_gamma   90.00
#
_symmetry.space_group_name_H-M   'P 1'
#
loop_
_entity.id
_entity.type
_entity.pdbx_description
1 polymer ?
#
loop_
_entity_poly.entity_id
_entity_poly.type
_entity_poly.pdbx_seq_one_letter_code
_entity_poly.pdbx_strand_id
1 'polypeptide(L)'
;MDILAFAAQKTGKEDKEMAVTFVTNERSHELNLKYRAADRPTDVISLEYKPESSLSFDEEDLADDPDLAEMLTEFDAYIGELFISVDKAREQAQEYGHSFEREMGFLAVHGFLHINGYDHYTPQEEKEMFSLQEEILDAYGLKRQ
;
A
#
# COMPACT_ATOMS: atom_id res chain seq x y z
N MET A 1 11.88 3.10 -6.11
CA MET A 1 10.54 3.12 -5.51
C MET A 1 9.73 4.32 -6.01
N ASP A 2 10.09 4.89 -7.16
CA ASP A 2 9.55 6.16 -7.65
C ASP A 2 8.07 6.03 -8.08
N ILE A 3 7.62 4.82 -8.40
CA ILE A 3 6.20 4.54 -8.65
C ILE A 3 5.33 4.78 -7.42
N LEU A 4 5.81 4.53 -6.20
CA LEU A 4 5.03 4.81 -4.99
C LEU A 4 4.93 6.31 -4.73
N ALA A 5 6.01 7.06 -4.99
CA ALA A 5 5.95 8.53 -4.96
C ALA A 5 4.99 9.08 -6.02
N PHE A 6 4.97 8.47 -7.21
CA PHE A 6 4.01 8.82 -8.27
C PHE A 6 2.56 8.49 -7.87
N ALA A 7 2.33 7.33 -7.25
CA ALA A 7 1.02 6.94 -6.72
C ALA A 7 0.55 7.88 -5.59
N ALA A 8 1.46 8.27 -4.69
CA ALA A 8 1.18 9.25 -3.63
C ALA A 8 0.75 10.60 -4.22
N GLN A 9 1.47 11.11 -5.23
CA GLN A 9 1.10 12.34 -5.92
C GLN A 9 -0.27 12.24 -6.62
N LYS A 10 -0.59 11.08 -7.20
CA LYS A 10 -1.88 10.85 -7.86
C LYS A 10 -3.05 10.78 -6.89
N THR A 11 -2.80 10.38 -5.64
CA THR A 11 -3.82 10.14 -4.62
C THR A 11 -3.88 11.22 -3.54
N GLY A 12 -2.98 12.21 -3.56
CA GLY A 12 -2.92 13.28 -2.56
C GLY A 12 -2.40 12.77 -1.21
N LYS A 13 -1.41 11.87 -1.22
CA LYS A 13 -0.85 11.18 -0.06
C LYS A 13 0.65 11.42 0.10
N GLU A 14 1.15 12.55 -0.40
CA GLU A 14 2.57 12.90 -0.38
C GLU A 14 3.12 13.15 1.04
N ASP A 15 2.24 13.43 1.98
CA ASP A 15 2.53 13.62 3.41
C ASP A 15 2.53 12.31 4.21
N LYS A 16 2.27 11.17 3.56
CA LYS A 16 2.19 9.87 4.21
C LYS A 16 3.46 9.04 4.04
N GLU A 17 3.80 8.32 5.09
CA GLU A 17 4.94 7.43 5.20
C GLU A 17 4.50 5.98 5.41
N MET A 18 5.15 5.06 4.71
CA MET A 18 4.95 3.62 4.89
C MET A 18 6.26 2.86 4.70
N ALA A 19 6.42 1.74 5.39
CA ALA A 19 7.57 0.87 5.19
C ALA A 19 7.29 -0.12 4.05
N VAL A 20 8.28 -0.34 3.19
CA VAL A 20 8.25 -1.41 2.18
C VAL A 20 9.40 -2.37 2.43
N THR A 21 9.08 -3.62 2.72
CA THR A 21 10.05 -4.68 3.00
C THR A 21 9.96 -5.79 1.96
N PHE A 22 11.05 -6.03 1.25
CA PHE A 22 11.17 -7.17 0.34
C PHE A 22 11.55 -8.43 1.12
N VAL A 23 10.80 -9.50 0.89
CA VAL A 23 10.94 -10.76 1.63
C VAL A 23 11.05 -11.95 0.69
N THR A 24 11.50 -13.08 1.24
CA THR A 24 11.46 -14.38 0.56
C THR A 24 10.08 -15.01 0.67
N ASN A 25 9.81 -16.05 -0.12
CA ASN A 25 8.58 -16.85 0.03
C ASN A 25 8.42 -17.43 1.44
N GLU A 26 9.49 -17.94 2.05
CA GLU A 26 9.47 -18.48 3.42
C GLU A 26 9.04 -17.41 4.42
N ARG A 27 9.64 -16.22 4.35
CA ARG A 27 9.25 -15.13 5.24
C ARG A 27 7.82 -14.64 4.96
N SER A 28 7.38 -14.60 3.70
CA SER A 28 5.99 -14.26 3.36
C SER A 28 4.99 -15.25 3.97
N HIS A 29 5.34 -16.55 4.00
CA HIS A 29 4.52 -17.60 4.60
C HIS A 29 4.34 -17.38 6.10
N GLU A 30 5.43 -17.12 6.82
CA GLU A 30 5.40 -16.82 8.26
C GLU A 30 4.50 -15.61 8.56
N LEU A 31 4.62 -14.54 7.77
CA LEU A 31 3.83 -13.33 7.93
C LEU A 31 2.36 -13.54 7.60
N ASN A 32 2.07 -14.31 6.55
CA ASN A 32 0.70 -14.62 6.14
C ASN A 32 -0.02 -15.49 7.19
N LEU A 33 0.70 -16.44 7.79
CA LEU A 33 0.19 -17.21 8.92
C LEU A 33 -0.03 -16.30 10.14
N LYS A 34 0.93 -15.43 10.47
CA LYS A 34 0.85 -14.54 11.64
C LYS A 34 -0.31 -13.55 11.56
N TYR A 35 -0.48 -12.88 10.41
CA TYR A 35 -1.41 -11.75 10.29
C TYR A 35 -2.74 -12.11 9.64
N ARG A 36 -2.81 -13.18 8.84
CA ARG A 36 -4.02 -13.59 8.11
C ARG A 36 -4.47 -15.02 8.41
N ALA A 37 -3.81 -15.73 9.33
CA ALA A 37 -4.07 -17.14 9.67
C ALA A 37 -4.05 -18.08 8.45
N ALA A 38 -3.30 -17.73 7.40
CA ALA A 38 -3.21 -18.48 6.16
C ALA A 38 -1.86 -19.20 6.04
N ASP A 39 -1.89 -20.53 6.08
CA ASP A 39 -0.70 -21.41 6.04
C ASP A 39 -0.22 -21.66 4.60
N ARG A 40 0.17 -20.57 3.92
CA ARG A 40 0.74 -20.60 2.56
C ARG A 40 1.52 -19.30 2.28
N PRO A 41 2.55 -19.31 1.40
CA PRO A 41 3.18 -18.07 0.96
C PRO A 41 2.19 -17.19 0.20
N THR A 42 2.48 -15.89 0.17
CA THR A 42 1.72 -14.90 -0.60
C THR A 42 2.67 -13.90 -1.23
N ASP A 43 2.19 -13.24 -2.26
CA ASP A 43 2.88 -12.20 -3.02
C ASP A 43 3.02 -10.89 -2.24
N VAL A 44 1.94 -10.43 -1.61
CA VAL A 44 1.91 -9.15 -0.91
C VAL A 44 1.05 -9.19 0.36
N ILE A 45 1.55 -8.53 1.41
CA ILE A 45 0.84 -8.31 2.67
C ILE A 45 0.89 -6.82 2.98
N SER A 46 -0.27 -6.18 2.97
CA SER A 46 -0.48 -4.80 3.42
C SER A 46 -0.99 -4.81 4.85
N LEU A 47 -0.31 -4.08 5.72
CA LEU A 47 -0.74 -3.82 7.10
C LEU A 47 -1.00 -2.32 7.23
N GLU A 48 -2.27 -1.97 7.39
CA GLU A 48 -2.70 -0.60 7.66
C GLU A 48 -2.61 -0.31 9.17
N TYR A 49 -2.05 0.83 9.54
CA TYR A 49 -2.05 1.32 10.91
C TYR A 49 -3.29 2.19 11.13
N LYS A 50 -4.31 1.63 11.77
CA LYS A 50 -5.48 2.39 12.20
C LYS A 50 -5.23 2.94 13.61
N PRO A 51 -5.39 4.26 13.85
CA PRO A 51 -5.37 4.76 15.21
C PRO A 51 -6.50 4.11 16.02
N GLU A 52 -6.17 3.56 17.18
CA GLU A 52 -7.11 2.85 18.07
C GLU A 52 -8.24 3.77 18.59
N SER A 53 -8.03 5.09 18.52
CA SER A 53 -9.02 6.10 18.85
C SER A 53 -8.96 7.22 17.83
N SER A 54 -10.11 7.58 17.25
CA SER A 54 -10.28 8.86 16.57
C SER A 54 -10.17 9.97 17.62
N LEU A 55 -8.95 10.42 17.92
CA LEU A 55 -8.76 11.67 18.65
C LEU A 55 -9.23 12.77 17.70
N SER A 56 -10.50 13.16 17.81
CA SER A 56 -11.04 14.30 17.11
C SER A 56 -10.75 15.54 17.94
N PHE A 57 -9.78 16.33 17.50
CA PHE A 57 -9.61 17.71 17.95
C PHE A 57 -10.34 18.59 16.93
N ASP A 58 -11.10 19.57 17.41
CA ASP A 58 -11.75 20.51 16.51
C ASP A 58 -10.73 21.51 15.97
N GLU A 59 -10.99 22.14 14.82
CA GLU A 59 -10.05 23.10 14.20
C GLU A 59 -9.67 24.26 15.14
N GLU A 60 -10.56 24.64 16.06
CA GLU A 60 -10.29 25.66 17.09
C GLU A 60 -9.23 25.20 18.10
N ASP A 61 -9.28 23.93 18.54
CA ASP A 61 -8.29 23.37 19.49
C ASP A 61 -6.88 23.31 18.86
N LEU A 62 -6.81 23.02 17.57
CA LEU A 62 -5.54 22.94 16.81
C LEU A 62 -4.98 24.31 16.45
N ALA A 63 -5.84 25.31 16.23
CA ALA A 63 -5.42 26.67 15.94
C ALA A 63 -4.78 27.36 17.15
N ASP A 64 -5.23 27.00 18.36
CA ASP A 64 -4.72 27.57 19.61
C ASP A 64 -3.42 26.89 20.11
N ASP A 65 -3.05 25.73 19.55
CA ASP A 65 -1.84 24.98 19.90
C ASP A 65 -1.11 24.42 18.65
N PRO A 66 -0.17 25.20 18.06
CA PRO A 66 0.56 24.78 16.86
C PRO A 66 1.49 23.59 17.10
N ASP A 67 1.99 23.40 18.34
CA ASP A 67 2.85 22.25 18.68
C ASP A 67 2.02 20.96 18.69
N LEU A 68 0.78 21.01 19.19
CA LEU A 68 -0.17 19.90 19.11
C LEU A 68 -0.52 19.57 17.66
N ALA A 69 -0.76 20.58 16.82
CA ALA A 69 -1.07 20.39 15.41
C ALA A 69 0.09 19.73 14.64
N GLU A 70 1.33 20.13 14.91
CA GLU A 70 2.53 19.50 14.33
C GLU A 70 2.66 18.04 14.78
N MET A 71 2.52 17.76 16.08
CA MET A 71 2.60 16.40 16.62
C MET A 71 1.54 15.46 16.03
N LEU A 72 0.31 15.95 15.83
CA LEU A 72 -0.76 15.15 15.20
C LEU A 72 -0.50 14.89 13.73
N THR A 73 0.07 15.87 13.02
CA THR A 73 0.46 15.70 11.62
C THR A 73 1.56 14.64 11.47
N GLU A 74 2.58 14.66 12.33
CA GLU A 74 3.62 13.62 12.35
C GLU A 74 3.05 12.24 12.71
N PHE A 75 2.10 12.18 13.64
CA PHE A 75 1.47 10.92 14.03
C PHE A 75 0.61 10.33 12.90
N ASP A 76 -0.08 11.18 12.14
CA ASP A 76 -0.92 10.78 11.00
C ASP A 76 -0.11 10.51 9.71
N ALA A 77 1.21 10.76 9.72
CA ALA A 77 2.06 10.47 8.57
C ALA A 77 2.29 8.96 8.40
N TYR A 78 2.51 8.20 9.48
CA TYR A 78 2.86 6.77 9.41
C TYR A 78 1.63 5.87 9.23
N ILE A 79 1.33 5.49 7.99
CA ILE A 79 0.07 4.83 7.63
C ILE A 79 0.13 3.30 7.56
N GLY A 80 1.33 2.70 7.46
CA GLY A 80 1.41 1.23 7.45
C GLY A 80 2.71 0.60 6.97
N GLU A 81 2.65 -0.71 6.78
CA GLU A 81 3.75 -1.55 6.29
C GLU A 81 3.31 -2.43 5.14
N LEU A 82 4.21 -2.60 4.18
CA LEU A 82 4.02 -3.43 3.00
C LEU A 82 5.14 -4.45 2.89
N PHE A 83 4.78 -5.74 2.86
CA PHE A 83 5.71 -6.84 2.60
C PHE A 83 5.47 -7.40 1.20
N ILE A 84 6.51 -7.46 0.38
CA ILE A 84 6.43 -8.00 -0.99
C ILE A 84 7.38 -9.18 -1.12
N SER A 85 6.86 -10.35 -1.49
CA SER A 85 7.68 -11.51 -1.81
C SER A 85 8.28 -11.37 -3.19
N VAL A 86 9.61 -11.24 -3.26
CA VAL A 86 10.35 -11.11 -4.51
C VAL A 86 10.29 -12.41 -5.32
N ASP A 87 10.26 -13.56 -4.63
CA ASP A 87 10.17 -14.87 -5.26
C ASP A 87 8.81 -15.04 -5.93
N LYS A 88 7.71 -14.69 -5.23
CA LYS A 88 6.36 -14.70 -5.81
C LYS A 88 6.23 -13.76 -7.00
N ALA A 89 6.73 -12.53 -6.88
CA ALA A 89 6.68 -11.57 -7.98
C ALA A 89 7.39 -12.10 -9.25
N ARG A 90 8.48 -12.87 -9.10
CA ARG A 90 9.13 -13.54 -10.24
C ARG A 90 8.29 -14.68 -10.82
N GLU A 91 7.71 -15.52 -9.96
CA GLU A 91 6.81 -16.61 -10.37
C GLU A 91 5.63 -16.05 -11.18
N GLN A 92 4.96 -15.03 -10.64
CA GLN A 92 3.78 -14.39 -11.24
C GLN A 92 4.13 -13.67 -12.53
N ALA A 93 5.25 -12.94 -12.59
CA ALA A 93 5.68 -12.31 -13.84
C ALA A 93 5.87 -13.33 -14.97
N GLN A 94 6.44 -14.51 -14.67
CA GLN A 94 6.58 -15.60 -15.63
C GLN A 94 5.23 -16.23 -16.00
N GLU A 95 4.38 -16.51 -15.02
CA GLU A 95 3.07 -17.13 -15.21
C GLU A 95 2.12 -16.25 -16.02
N TYR A 96 2.11 -14.95 -15.74
CA TYR A 96 1.23 -13.96 -16.37
C TYR A 96 1.82 -13.34 -17.63
N GLY A 97 3.09 -13.65 -17.95
CA GLY A 97 3.72 -13.25 -19.20
C GLY A 97 4.08 -11.78 -19.31
N HIS A 98 4.36 -11.10 -18.19
CA HIS A 98 4.77 -9.69 -18.18
C HIS A 98 6.15 -9.51 -17.52
N SER A 99 6.69 -8.28 -17.54
CA SER A 99 8.00 -8.02 -16.96
C SER A 99 7.98 -8.12 -15.43
N PHE A 100 9.09 -8.57 -14.84
CA PHE A 100 9.26 -8.56 -13.38
C PHE A 100 9.07 -7.16 -12.79
N GLU A 101 9.50 -6.11 -13.49
CA GLU A 101 9.30 -4.73 -13.07
C GLU A 101 7.82 -4.33 -13.04
N ARG A 102 7.01 -4.79 -14.00
CA ARG A 102 5.56 -4.59 -14.02
C ARG A 102 4.89 -5.27 -12.82
N GLU A 103 5.30 -6.48 -12.46
CA GLU A 103 4.73 -7.20 -11.32
C GLU A 103 5.11 -6.55 -9.99
N MET A 104 6.38 -6.15 -9.84
CA MET A 104 6.82 -5.41 -8.65
C MET A 104 6.07 -4.08 -8.51
N GLY A 105 5.87 -3.35 -9.62
CA GLY A 105 5.06 -2.14 -9.63
C GLY A 105 3.60 -2.41 -9.28
N PHE A 106 3.02 -3.48 -9.83
CA PHE A 106 1.65 -3.91 -9.53
C PHE A 106 1.45 -4.17 -8.04
N LEU A 107 2.28 -5.04 -7.45
CA LEU A 107 2.18 -5.41 -6.03
C LEU A 107 2.44 -4.22 -5.12
N ALA A 108 3.37 -3.33 -5.49
CA ALA A 108 3.64 -2.11 -4.74
C ALA A 108 2.44 -1.15 -4.75
N VAL A 109 1.88 -0.85 -5.91
CA VAL A 109 0.71 0.05 -6.04
C VAL A 109 -0.52 -0.58 -5.38
N HIS A 110 -0.76 -1.88 -5.59
CA HIS A 110 -1.85 -2.60 -4.95
C HIS A 110 -1.76 -2.52 -3.43
N GLY A 111 -0.56 -2.74 -2.90
CA GLY A 111 -0.29 -2.68 -1.49
C GLY A 111 -0.49 -1.28 -0.90
N PHE A 112 0.02 -0.26 -1.59
CA PHE A 112 -0.16 1.14 -1.26
C PHE A 112 -1.64 1.56 -1.23
N LEU A 113 -2.42 1.14 -2.23
CA LEU A 113 -3.84 1.46 -2.32
C LEU A 113 -4.63 0.87 -1.13
N HIS A 114 -4.36 -0.39 -0.75
CA HIS A 114 -4.96 -0.98 0.46
C HIS A 114 -4.63 -0.20 1.73
N ILE A 115 -3.37 0.21 1.92
CA ILE A 115 -2.96 0.98 3.11
C ILE A 115 -3.65 2.34 3.14
N ASN A 116 -4.01 2.90 1.98
CA ASN A 116 -4.73 4.16 1.87
C ASN A 116 -6.26 4.01 1.81
N GLY A 117 -6.80 2.84 2.18
CA GLY A 117 -8.23 2.61 2.34
C GLY A 117 -8.99 2.26 1.06
N TYR A 118 -8.30 1.96 -0.04
CA TYR A 118 -8.91 1.39 -1.24
C TYR A 118 -8.94 -0.13 -1.12
N ASP A 119 -10.13 -0.71 -1.09
CA ASP A 119 -10.34 -2.16 -1.01
C ASP A 119 -10.99 -2.71 -2.28
N HIS A 120 -11.15 -4.04 -2.34
CA HIS A 120 -11.83 -4.74 -3.44
C HIS A 120 -12.78 -5.84 -2.94
N TYR A 121 -13.38 -5.65 -1.76
CA TYR A 121 -14.27 -6.64 -1.16
C TYR A 121 -15.65 -6.69 -1.82
N THR A 122 -16.06 -5.61 -2.46
CA THR A 122 -17.28 -5.53 -3.27
C THR A 122 -16.96 -5.20 -4.73
N PRO A 123 -17.85 -5.54 -5.70
CA PRO A 123 -17.62 -5.23 -7.11
C PRO A 123 -17.46 -3.72 -7.42
N GLN A 124 -18.04 -2.86 -6.58
CA GLN A 124 -17.92 -1.41 -6.74
C GLN A 124 -16.54 -0.91 -6.30
N GLU A 125 -16.07 -1.35 -5.13
CA GLU A 125 -14.74 -1.05 -4.60
C GLU A 125 -13.65 -1.64 -5.52
N GLU A 126 -13.83 -2.89 -5.96
CA GLU A 126 -12.93 -3.54 -6.91
C GLU A 126 -12.79 -2.71 -8.18
N LYS A 127 -13.91 -2.29 -8.78
CA LYS A 127 -13.87 -1.46 -9.99
C LYS A 127 -13.11 -0.17 -9.75
N GLU A 128 -13.33 0.50 -8.63
CA GLU A 128 -12.65 1.75 -8.28
C GLU A 128 -11.13 1.54 -8.11
N MET A 129 -10.75 0.63 -7.21
CA MET A 129 -9.35 0.37 -6.89
C MET A 129 -8.56 -0.13 -8.10
N PHE A 130 -9.09 -1.11 -8.84
CA PHE A 130 -8.40 -1.65 -10.01
C PHE A 130 -8.30 -0.63 -11.16
N SER A 131 -9.31 0.25 -11.32
CA SER A 131 -9.24 1.31 -12.33
C SER A 131 -8.14 2.32 -11.99
N LEU A 132 -8.07 2.75 -10.72
CA LEU A 132 -7.02 3.66 -10.25
C LEU A 132 -5.63 3.00 -10.33
N GLN A 133 -5.52 1.73 -9.96
CA GLN A 133 -4.28 0.96 -10.03
C GLN A 133 -3.74 0.90 -11.47
N GLU A 134 -4.58 0.55 -12.44
CA GLU A 134 -4.20 0.51 -13.86
C GLU A 134 -3.87 1.91 -14.39
N GLU A 135 -4.61 2.96 -14.00
CA GLU A 135 -4.28 4.35 -14.36
C GLU A 135 -2.87 4.74 -13.88
N ILE A 136 -2.54 4.45 -12.63
CA ILE A 136 -1.21 4.75 -12.04
C ILE A 136 -0.11 4.00 -12.80
N LEU A 137 -0.30 2.70 -13.04
CA LEU A 137 0.68 1.85 -13.72
C LEU A 137 0.90 2.29 -15.17
N ASP A 138 -0.18 2.58 -15.90
CA ASP A 138 -0.13 3.04 -17.28
C ASP A 138 0.52 4.42 -17.42
N ALA A 139 0.18 5.35 -16.53
CA ALA A 139 0.73 6.70 -16.54
C ALA A 139 2.21 6.73 -16.14
N TYR A 140 2.64 5.83 -15.27
CA TYR A 140 4.06 5.65 -14.92
C TYR A 140 4.85 4.90 -16.02
N GLY A 141 4.16 4.19 -16.92
CA GLY A 141 4.78 3.48 -18.06
C GLY A 141 4.99 1.98 -17.85
N LEU A 142 4.50 1.42 -16.74
CA LEU A 142 4.43 -0.02 -16.51
C LEU A 142 3.11 -0.55 -17.07
N LYS A 143 3.00 -0.62 -18.38
CA LYS A 143 1.81 -1.17 -19.04
C LYS A 143 1.82 -2.70 -19.05
N ARG A 144 0.63 -3.30 -19.08
CA ARG A 144 0.49 -4.73 -19.35
C ARG A 144 0.84 -4.95 -20.84
N GLN A 145 1.84 -5.79 -21.12
CA GLN A 145 2.24 -6.16 -22.48
C GLN A 145 1.37 -7.29 -23.02
#